data_AF-A0A7J9WFH3-F1
#
_entry.id   AF-A0A7J9WFH3-F1
#
_cell.length_a   1.000
_cell.length_b   1.000
_cell.length_c   1.000
_cell.angle_alpha   90.00
_cell.angle_beta   90.00
_cell.angle_gamma   90.00
#
_symmetry.space_group_name_H-M   'P 1'
#
loop_
_entity.id
_entity.type
_entity.pdbx_description
1 polymer ?
#
loop_
_entity_poly.entity_id
_entity_poly.type
_entity_poly.pdbx_seq_one_letter_code
_entity_poly.pdbx_strand_id
1 'polypeptide(L)' 'MDEGINLLRAHRGPQKVSFSDIADHLFDYCDLHPDEAEVIGRFAAFLAAVEYIPHDHDAHPDRGIPAQPVGAQARAINVG' A
#
# COMPACT_ATOMS: atom_id res chain seq x y z
N MET A 1 -14.23 3.88 -4.78
CA MET A 1 -12.79 4.03 -4.48
C MET A 1 -12.04 3.61 -5.72
N ASP A 2 -10.96 4.30 -6.07
CA ASP A 2 -10.17 4.06 -7.29
C ASP A 2 -9.68 2.60 -7.39
N GLU A 3 -9.65 2.02 -8.59
CA GLU A 3 -9.27 0.62 -8.84
C GLU A 3 -7.81 0.33 -8.45
N GLY A 4 -6.90 1.27 -8.70
CA GLY A 4 -5.48 1.14 -8.33
C GLY A 4 -5.27 1.12 -6.82
N ILE A 5 -6.02 1.93 -6.08
CA ILE A 5 -5.98 1.94 -4.60
C ILE A 5 -6.44 0.60 -4.03
N ASN A 6 -7.47 -0.01 -4.61
CA ASN A 6 -7.95 -1.32 -4.17
C ASN A 6 -6.93 -2.42 -4.46
N LEU A 7 -6.27 -2.37 -5.61
CA LEU A 7 -5.20 -3.31 -5.98
C LEU A 7 -4.02 -3.21 -5.01
N LEU A 8 -3.55 -1.99 -4.71
CA LEU A 8 -2.47 -1.78 -3.74
C LEU A 8 -2.83 -2.33 -2.34
N ARG A 9 -4.09 -2.14 -1.91
CA ARG A 9 -4.60 -2.67 -0.64
C ARG A 9 -4.64 -4.20 -0.61
N ALA A 10 -5.03 -4.84 -1.71
CA ALA A 10 -5.07 -6.30 -1.80
C ALA A 10 -3.67 -6.93 -1.65
N HIS A 11 -2.62 -6.20 -2.05
CA HIS A 11 -1.23 -6.61 -1.89
C HIS A 11 -0.60 -6.24 -0.55
N ARG A 12 -1.36 -5.65 0.39
CA ARG A 12 -0.84 -5.30 1.72
C ARG A 12 -0.45 -6.56 2.50
N GLY A 13 0.84 -6.85 2.53
CA GLY A 13 1.43 -7.90 3.37
C GLY A 13 1.71 -7.43 4.80
N PRO A 14 2.27 -8.32 5.65
CA PRO A 14 2.68 -7.97 7.02
C PRO A 14 3.92 -7.06 7.09
N GLN A 15 4.56 -6.81 5.95
CA GLN A 15 5.79 -6.03 5.86
C GLN A 15 5.48 -4.54 5.93
N LYS A 16 6.33 -3.80 6.66
CA LYS A 16 6.33 -2.33 6.60
C LYS A 16 7.09 -1.91 5.34
N VAL A 17 6.43 -1.10 4.51
CA VAL A 17 7.05 -0.43 3.37
C VAL A 17 7.63 0.89 3.88
N SER A 18 8.88 1.20 3.54
CA SER A 18 9.52 2.47 3.86
C SER A 18 9.25 3.52 2.78
N PHE A 19 9.46 4.80 3.09
CA PHE A 19 9.40 5.86 2.07
C PHE A 19 10.50 5.70 1.00
N SER A 20 11.61 5.02 1.31
CA SER A 20 12.63 4.68 0.32
C SER A 20 12.08 3.71 -0.73
N ASP A 21 11.39 2.65 -0.29
CA ASP A 21 10.79 1.67 -1.22
C ASP A 21 9.73 2.33 -2.11
N ILE A 22 8.96 3.27 -1.56
CA ILE A 22 7.96 4.04 -2.32
C ILE A 22 8.64 4.96 -3.33
N ALA A 23 9.73 5.65 -2.94
CA ALA A 23 10.46 6.54 -3.83
C ALA A 23 11.02 5.79 -5.04
N ASP A 24 11.56 4.59 -4.84
CA ASP A 24 12.05 3.73 -5.93
C ASP A 24 10.93 3.38 -6.92
N HIS A 25 9.75 2.99 -6.42
CA HIS A 25 8.60 2.69 -7.30
C HIS A 25 8.06 3.91 -8.04
N LEU A 26 8.09 5.11 -7.43
CA LEU A 26 7.71 6.35 -8.13
C LEU A 26 8.73 6.72 -9.20
N PHE A 27 10.01 6.45 -8.97
CA PHE A 27 11.06 6.64 -9.97
C PHE A 27 10.88 5.70 -11.15
N ASP A 28 10.68 4.40 -10.90
CA ASP A 28 10.39 3.40 -11.94
C ASP A 28 9.15 3.79 -12.77
N TYR A 29 8.12 4.36 -12.13
CA TYR A 29 6.94 4.85 -12.83
C TYR A 29 7.26 6.03 -13.75
N CYS A 30 8.05 7.01 -13.29
CA CYS A 30 8.46 8.14 -14.12
C CYS A 30 9.34 7.72 -15.31
N ASP A 31 10.19 6.71 -15.15
CA ASP A 31 10.99 6.16 -16.25
C ASP A 31 10.12 5.56 -17.36
N LEU A 32 9.00 4.94 -17.00
CA LEU A 32 8.02 4.39 -17.93
C LEU A 32 7.02 5.44 -18.47
N HIS A 33 6.78 6.51 -17.71
CA HIS A 33 5.77 7.53 -17.98
C HIS A 33 6.35 8.96 -17.80
N PRO A 34 7.29 9.39 -18.67
CA PRO A 34 8.00 10.66 -18.48
C PRO A 34 7.09 11.89 -18.53
N ASP A 35 5.97 11.81 -19.26
CA ASP A 35 5.00 12.90 -19.36
C ASP A 35 4.25 13.15 -18.03
N GLU A 36 4.27 12.19 -17.10
CA GLU A 36 3.61 12.27 -15.80
C GLU A 36 4.56 12.71 -14.67
N ALA A 37 5.85 12.88 -14.96
CA ALA A 37 6.89 13.11 -13.96
C ALA A 37 6.62 14.33 -13.06
N GLU A 38 6.02 15.40 -13.59
CA GLU A 38 5.65 16.57 -12.78
C GLU A 38 4.58 16.23 -11.74
N VAL A 39 3.53 15.50 -12.15
CA VAL A 39 2.43 15.12 -11.26
C VAL A 39 2.92 14.17 -10.19
N ILE A 40 3.72 13.18 -10.56
CA ILE A 40 4.32 12.22 -9.65
C ILE A 40 5.31 12.90 -8.68
N GLY A 41 6.10 13.86 -9.16
CA GLY A 41 6.97 14.67 -8.32
C GLY A 41 6.20 15.45 -7.24
N ARG A 42 5.05 16.04 -7.59
CA ARG A 42 4.17 16.72 -6.63
C ARG A 42 3.57 15.75 -5.61
N PHE A 43 3.23 14.53 -6.04
CA PHE A 43 2.74 13.50 -5.14
C PHE A 43 3.84 13.01 -4.17
N ALA A 44 5.06 12.80 -4.66
CA ALA A 44 6.22 12.45 -3.83
C ALA A 44 6.50 13.53 -2.78
N ALA A 45 6.42 14.82 -3.16
CA ALA A 45 6.57 15.93 -2.22
C ALA A 45 5.50 15.94 -1.12
N PHE A 46 4.25 15.59 -1.47
CA PHE A 46 3.19 15.40 -0.47
C PHE A 46 3.53 14.26 0.49
N LEU A 47 3.96 13.11 -0.02
CA LEU A 47 4.34 11.95 0.80
C LEU A 47 5.48 12.28 1.79
N ALA A 48 6.52 12.98 1.32
CA ALA A 48 7.63 13.42 2.17
C ALA A 48 7.18 14.44 3.24
N ALA A 49 6.24 15.34 2.91
CA ALA A 49 5.72 16.30 3.87
C ALA A 49 4.90 15.65 4.98
N VAL A 50 4.25 14.52 4.70
CA VAL A 50 3.46 13.79 5.69
C VAL A 50 4.29 12.78 6.47
N GLU A 51 5.48 12.38 6.04
CA GLU A 51 6.34 11.37 6.72
C GLU A 51 6.51 11.59 8.23
N TYR A 52 6.62 12.84 8.66
CA TYR A 52 6.86 13.20 10.07
C TYR A 52 5.60 13.52 10.87
N ILE A 53 4.45 13.52 10.23
CA ILE A 53 3.17 13.73 10.90
C ILE A 53 2.71 12.35 11.42
N PRO A 54 2.40 12.20 12.72
CA PRO A 54 1.84 10.95 13.23
C PRO A 54 0.47 10.69 12.58
N HIS A 55 0.40 9.72 11.67
CA HIS A 55 -0.87 9.20 11.15
C HIS A 55 -1.06 7.79 11.66
N ASP A 56 -2.09 7.60 12.47
CA ASP A 56 -2.49 6.26 12.88
C ASP A 56 -3.37 5.64 11.79
N HIS A 57 -2.80 4.71 11.03
CA HIS A 57 -3.53 3.94 10.02
C HIS A 57 -4.49 2.90 10.63
N ASP A 58 -4.36 2.62 11.92
CA ASP A 58 -5.13 1.60 12.64
C ASP A 58 -6.20 2.20 13.57
N ALA A 59 -6.11 3.49 13.97
CA ALA A 59 -7.10 4.14 14.83
C ALA A 59 -8.37 4.63 14.12
N HIS A 60 -8.41 4.63 12.77
CA HIS A 60 -9.64 5.00 12.06
C HIS A 60 -10.43 3.73 11.66
N PRO A 61 -11.61 3.47 12.27
CA PRO A 61 -12.38 2.24 12.05
C PRO A 61 -12.87 2.03 10.60
N ASP A 62 -12.77 3.07 9.75
CA ASP A 62 -13.13 3.04 8.32
C ASP A 62 -11.93 2.98 7.36
N ARG A 63 -10.67 2.96 7.85
CA ARG A 63 -9.46 2.94 7.00
C ARG A 63 -8.54 1.74 7.19
N GLY A 64 -8.71 0.97 8.26
CA GLY A 64 -8.09 -0.34 8.44
C GLY A 64 -9.03 -1.44 7.94
N ILE A 65 -8.61 -2.23 6.95
CA ILE A 65 -9.26 -3.52 6.71
C ILE A 65 -9.05 -4.34 7.98
N PRO A 66 -10.09 -4.94 8.59
CA PRO A 66 -9.91 -5.78 9.76
C PRO A 66 -8.93 -6.89 9.40
N ALA A 67 -7.83 -6.98 10.17
CA ALA A 67 -6.88 -8.06 10.04
C ALA A 67 -7.63 -9.38 10.21
N GLN A 68 -7.79 -10.13 9.12
CA GLN A 68 -8.30 -11.50 9.21
C GLN A 68 -7.27 -12.32 10.01
N PRO A 69 -7.68 -13.07 11.04
CA PRO A 69 -6.76 -13.88 11.80
C PRO A 69 -6.18 -14.98 10.90
N VAL A 70 -4.88 -14.89 10.61
CA VAL A 70 -4.13 -15.98 9.99
C VAL A 70 -3.90 -17.04 11.07
N GLY A 71 -4.75 -18.07 11.08
CA GLY A 71 -4.54 -19.24 11.93
C GLY A 71 -5.77 -20.06 12.27
N ALA A 72 -6.34 -20.78 11.31
CA ALA A 72 -7.04 -22.04 11.60
C ALA A 72 -6.51 -23.11 10.63
N GLN A 73 -5.84 -24.10 11.22
CA GLN A 73 -5.10 -25.15 10.57
C GLN A 73 -5.98 -26.08 9.74
N ALA A 74 -5.36 -26.64 8.70
CA ALA A 74 -5.52 -28.00 8.18
C ALA A 74 -6.59 -28.91 8.83
N ARG A 75 -7.55 -29.36 8.00
CA ARG A 75 -7.85 -30.77 7.66
C ARG A 75 -9.28 -30.93 7.16
N ALA A 76 -9.42 -31.32 5.89
CA ALA A 76 -10.25 -32.45 5.45
C ALA A 76 -10.13 -32.57 3.93
N ILE A 77 -9.22 -33.41 3.48
CA ILE A 77 -9.39 -34.11 2.21
C ILE A 77 -10.48 -35.14 2.50
N ASN A 78 -11.65 -35.02 1.89
CA ASN A 78 -12.56 -36.15 1.79
C ASN A 78 -12.92 -36.34 0.32
N VAL A 79 -12.45 -37.47 -0.19
CA VAL A 79 -12.68 -38.01 -1.52
C VAL A 79 -14.14 -38.47 -1.57
N GLY A 80 -14.88 -37.99 -2.56
CA GLY A 80 -16.14 -38.59 -3.00
C GLY A 80 -15.89 -39.48 -4.20
#